data_AF-A0A381ECL5-F1
#
_entry.id   AF-A0A381ECL5-F1
#
_cell.length_a   1.000
_cell.length_b   1.000
_cell.length_c   1.000
_cell.angle_alpha   90.00
_cell.angle_beta   90.00
_cell.angle_gamma   90.00
#
_symmetry.space_group_name_H-M   'P 1'
#
loop_
_entity.id
_entity.type
_entity.pdbx_description
1 polymer ?
#
loop_
_entity_poly.entity_id
_entity_poly.type
_entity_poly.pdbx_seq_one_letter_code
_entity_poly.pdbx_strand_id
1 'polypeptide(L)'
;MSLTLTDTTRAAFTAALEGWYEQHVAFLNERSVNEKTGHSRYTHKRLRAAYSSLRRYLPWLFTYECFPEPGIPNTTNLLEEKFGDMKRLSKCHHGLKKENKILFIKDYFAKK
;
A
#
# COMPACT_ATOMS: atom_id res chain seq x y z
N MET A 1 -12.85 -2.12 -9.83
CA MET A 1 -12.10 -2.92 -8.83
C MET A 1 -11.68 -2.11 -7.59
N SER A 2 -11.51 -0.77 -7.63
CA SER A 2 -11.11 0.00 -6.42
C SER A 2 -12.21 0.10 -5.35
N LEU A 3 -13.48 0.20 -5.76
CA LEU A 3 -14.64 0.35 -4.86
C LEU A 3 -15.18 -0.95 -4.28
N THR A 4 -14.66 -2.11 -4.69
CA THR A 4 -15.19 -3.44 -4.30
C THR A 4 -14.22 -4.18 -3.38
N LEU A 5 -13.07 -3.58 -3.03
CA LEU A 5 -12.02 -4.25 -2.25
C LEU A 5 -12.50 -4.63 -0.84
N THR A 6 -13.40 -3.83 -0.26
CA THR A 6 -13.98 -4.07 1.07
C THR A 6 -14.94 -5.25 1.12
N ASP A 7 -15.48 -5.64 -0.03
CA ASP A 7 -16.54 -6.64 -0.16
C ASP A 7 -16.04 -7.91 -0.86
N THR A 8 -14.74 -7.96 -1.21
CA THR A 8 -14.13 -9.09 -1.91
C THR A 8 -13.39 -9.98 -0.92
N THR A 9 -13.56 -11.30 -1.03
CA THR A 9 -12.81 -12.24 -0.20
C THR A 9 -11.36 -12.38 -0.68
N ARG A 10 -10.45 -12.81 0.21
CA ARG A 10 -9.07 -13.13 -0.17
C ARG A 10 -9.00 -14.04 -1.40
N ALA A 11 -9.81 -15.09 -1.44
CA ALA A 11 -9.82 -16.06 -2.54
C ALA A 11 -10.25 -15.42 -3.87
N ALA A 12 -11.36 -14.67 -3.87
CA ALA A 12 -11.86 -14.00 -5.06
C ALA A 12 -10.87 -12.95 -5.59
N PHE A 13 -10.27 -12.16 -4.70
CA PHE A 13 -9.26 -11.17 -5.07
C PHE A 13 -7.99 -11.82 -5.63
N THR A 14 -7.54 -12.93 -5.03
CA THR A 14 -6.37 -13.69 -5.51
C THR A 14 -6.59 -14.19 -6.93
N ALA A 15 -7.73 -14.85 -7.19
CA ALA A 15 -8.08 -15.36 -8.50
C ALA A 15 -8.18 -14.24 -9.56
N ALA A 16 -8.79 -13.10 -9.20
CA ALA A 16 -8.87 -11.95 -10.09
C ALA A 16 -7.49 -11.34 -10.40
N LEU A 17 -6.61 -11.26 -9.40
CA LEU A 17 -5.25 -10.75 -9.56
C LEU A 17 -4.39 -11.67 -10.43
N GLU A 18 -4.53 -12.98 -10.27
CA GLU A 18 -3.85 -14.00 -11.10
C GLU A 18 -4.36 -13.97 -12.54
N GLY A 19 -5.68 -13.97 -12.75
CA GLY A 19 -6.26 -13.88 -14.09
C GLY A 19 -5.87 -12.57 -14.80
N TRP A 20 -5.82 -11.45 -14.08
CA TRP A 20 -5.32 -10.20 -14.64
C TRP A 20 -3.84 -10.31 -15.05
N TYR A 21 -3.01 -10.94 -14.23
CA TYR A 21 -1.59 -11.14 -14.56
C TYR A 21 -1.41 -12.00 -15.81
N GLU A 22 -2.12 -13.13 -15.89
CA GLU A 22 -2.05 -14.04 -17.05
C GLU A 22 -2.40 -13.32 -18.36
N GLN A 23 -3.44 -12.48 -18.34
CA GLN A 23 -3.84 -11.67 -19.50
C GLN A 23 -2.78 -10.64 -19.91
N HIS A 24 -2.03 -10.09 -18.95
CA HIS A 24 -1.14 -8.95 -19.18
C HIS A 24 0.36 -9.30 -19.06
N VAL A 25 0.72 -10.56 -18.86
CA VAL A 25 2.11 -10.98 -18.60
C VAL A 25 3.05 -10.63 -19.75
N ALA A 26 2.57 -10.75 -21.00
CA ALA A 26 3.34 -10.37 -22.19
C ALA A 26 3.69 -8.88 -22.16
N PHE A 27 2.70 -8.03 -21.93
CA PHE A 27 2.87 -6.59 -21.77
C PHE A 27 3.82 -6.25 -20.61
N LEU A 28 3.63 -6.86 -19.43
CA LEU A 28 4.50 -6.63 -18.26
C LEU A 28 5.97 -7.06 -18.46
N ASN A 29 6.21 -7.98 -19.39
CA ASN A 29 7.53 -8.48 -19.72
C ASN A 29 8.20 -7.71 -20.87
N GLU A 30 7.51 -6.77 -21.51
CA GLU A 30 8.10 -5.91 -22.54
C GLU A 30 9.37 -5.22 -22.03
N ARG A 31 10.40 -5.22 -22.87
CA ARG A 31 11.70 -4.61 -22.58
C ARG A 31 12.01 -3.55 -23.61
N SER A 32 12.45 -2.39 -23.13
CA SER A 32 13.07 -1.37 -23.96
C SER A 32 14.59 -1.51 -23.86
N VAL A 33 15.26 -1.52 -25.00
CA VAL A 33 16.73 -1.53 -25.09
C VAL A 33 17.21 -0.09 -25.29
N ASN A 34 18.25 0.30 -24.55
CA ASN A 34 18.93 1.55 -24.82
C ASN A 34 19.92 1.34 -25.98
N GLU A 35 19.64 1.93 -27.14
CA GLU A 35 20.46 1.77 -28.35
C GLU A 35 21.92 2.20 -28.16
N LYS A 36 22.19 3.16 -27.25
CA LYS A 36 23.54 3.68 -27.01
C LYS A 36 24.37 2.80 -26.08
N THR A 37 23.73 2.10 -25.14
CA THR A 37 24.43 1.32 -24.10
C THR A 37 24.19 -0.18 -24.18
N GLY A 38 23.26 -0.63 -25.04
CA GLY A 38 22.83 -2.03 -25.15
C GLY A 38 22.03 -2.55 -23.95
N HIS A 39 21.87 -1.77 -22.89
CA HIS A 39 21.17 -2.21 -21.68
C HIS A 39 19.66 -2.32 -21.91
N SER A 40 19.11 -3.48 -21.57
CA SER A 40 17.66 -3.72 -21.61
C SER A 40 17.02 -3.50 -20.24
N ARG A 41 15.86 -2.84 -20.23
CA ARG A 41 15.06 -2.60 -19.03
C ARG A 41 13.60 -2.92 -19.30
N TYR A 42 12.87 -3.39 -18.30
CA TYR A 42 11.41 -3.50 -18.42
C TYR A 42 10.82 -2.13 -18.77
N THR A 43 9.89 -2.11 -19.71
CA THR A 43 9.19 -0.90 -20.15
C THR A 43 8.23 -0.44 -19.06
N HIS A 44 7.47 -1.37 -18.47
CA HIS A 44 6.41 -1.10 -17.50
C HIS A 44 6.82 -1.33 -16.04
N LYS A 45 7.99 -0.80 -15.64
CA LYS A 45 8.57 -1.07 -14.30
C LYS A 45 7.62 -0.78 -13.14
N ARG A 46 6.91 0.35 -13.18
CA ARG A 46 6.02 0.79 -12.09
C ARG A 46 4.84 -0.16 -11.94
N LEU A 47 4.22 -0.55 -13.05
CA LEU A 47 3.09 -1.47 -13.05
C LEU A 47 3.53 -2.87 -12.57
N ARG A 48 4.66 -3.36 -13.07
CA ARG A 48 5.24 -4.63 -12.60
C ARG A 48 5.53 -4.60 -11.09
N ALA A 49 6.11 -3.51 -10.60
CA ALA A 49 6.39 -3.34 -9.17
C ALA A 49 5.10 -3.30 -8.33
N ALA A 50 4.04 -2.64 -8.82
CA ALA A 50 2.74 -2.63 -8.15
C ALA A 50 2.14 -4.03 -8.05
N TYR A 51 2.13 -4.80 -9.15
CA TYR A 51 1.68 -6.19 -9.15
C TYR A 51 2.50 -7.05 -8.18
N SER A 52 3.83 -6.97 -8.23
CA SER A 52 4.70 -7.71 -7.32
C SER A 52 4.46 -7.35 -5.85
N SER A 53 4.14 -6.09 -5.57
CA SER A 53 3.78 -5.64 -4.22
C SER A 53 2.47 -6.29 -3.78
N LEU A 54 1.41 -6.22 -4.61
CA LEU A 54 0.12 -6.84 -4.29
C LEU A 54 0.26 -8.35 -4.03
N ARG A 55 0.99 -9.05 -4.90
CA ARG A 55 1.23 -10.49 -4.75
C ARG A 55 2.06 -10.81 -3.50
N ARG A 56 3.11 -10.04 -3.24
CA ARG A 56 3.94 -10.23 -2.04
C ARG A 56 3.13 -10.01 -0.77
N TYR A 57 2.33 -8.94 -0.73
CA TYR A 57 1.62 -8.53 0.47
C TYR A 57 0.23 -9.15 0.64
N LEU A 58 -0.19 -10.01 -0.28
CA LEU A 58 -1.50 -10.63 -0.33
C LEU A 58 -1.95 -11.27 1.00
N PRO A 59 -1.11 -12.02 1.75
CA PRO A 59 -1.53 -12.58 3.03
C PRO A 59 -1.87 -11.52 4.09
N TRP A 60 -1.22 -10.36 4.04
CA TRP A 60 -1.42 -9.29 5.01
C TRP A 60 -2.62 -8.40 4.66
N LEU A 61 -2.98 -8.26 3.39
CA LEU A 61 -4.15 -7.47 2.96
C LEU A 61 -5.47 -7.98 3.56
N PHE A 62 -5.55 -9.29 3.81
CA PHE A 62 -6.75 -9.96 4.32
C PHE A 62 -6.58 -10.46 5.77
N THR A 63 -5.68 -9.83 6.55
CA THR A 63 -5.45 -10.21 7.95
C THR A 63 -6.73 -10.19 8.77
N TYR A 64 -7.66 -9.29 8.47
CA TYR A 64 -8.97 -9.19 9.13
C TYR A 64 -9.85 -10.44 8.91
N GLU A 65 -9.71 -11.16 7.79
CA GLU A 65 -10.41 -12.43 7.56
C GLU A 65 -9.80 -13.57 8.39
N CYS A 66 -8.49 -13.54 8.62
CA CYS A 66 -7.77 -14.59 9.34
C CYS A 66 -7.85 -14.46 10.87
N PHE A 67 -8.05 -13.24 11.37
CA PHE A 67 -8.10 -12.93 12.79
C PHE A 67 -9.35 -12.10 13.11
N PRO A 68 -10.54 -12.73 13.23
CA PRO A 68 -11.78 -12.02 13.55
C PRO A 68 -11.82 -11.53 15.02
N GLU A 69 -11.18 -12.27 15.93
CA GLU A 69 -11.13 -11.98 17.37
C GLU A 69 -10.64 -10.56 17.74
N PRO A 70 -9.53 -10.03 17.18
CA PRO A 70 -9.09 -8.67 17.46
C PRO A 70 -9.99 -7.56 16.87
N GLY A 71 -11.07 -7.90 16.14
CA GLY A 71 -12.01 -6.91 15.60
C GLY A 71 -11.38 -5.92 14.63
N ILE A 72 -10.33 -6.33 13.91
CA ILE A 72 -9.59 -5.46 12.98
C ILE A 72 -10.54 -5.05 11.85
N PRO A 73 -10.80 -3.74 11.63
CA PRO A 73 -11.63 -3.31 10.51
C PRO A 73 -10.99 -3.66 9.16
N ASN A 74 -11.83 -3.93 8.16
CA ASN A 74 -11.41 -4.13 6.77
C ASN A 74 -11.04 -2.80 6.04
N THR A 75 -11.11 -1.66 6.73
CA THR A 75 -10.75 -0.34 6.20
C THR A 75 -9.70 0.33 7.08
N THR A 76 -8.88 1.19 6.48
CA THR A 76 -7.88 1.99 7.20
C THR A 76 -8.42 3.35 7.64
N ASN A 77 -9.74 3.58 7.61
CA ASN A 77 -10.36 4.88 7.90
C ASN A 77 -9.94 5.44 9.26
N LEU A 78 -9.95 4.60 10.31
CA LEU A 78 -9.50 4.99 11.65
C LEU A 78 -8.04 5.43 11.67
N LEU A 79 -7.17 4.76 10.91
CA LEU A 79 -5.76 5.12 10.80
C LEU A 79 -5.59 6.42 10.02
N GLU A 80 -6.23 6.55 8.86
CA GLU A 80 -6.14 7.75 8.03
C GLU A 80 -6.68 8.99 8.74
N GLU A 81 -7.78 8.85 9.48
CA GLU A 81 -8.33 9.91 10.33
C GLU A 81 -7.34 10.31 11.43
N LYS A 82 -6.86 9.35 12.22
CA LYS A 82 -5.93 9.62 13.34
C LYS A 82 -4.62 10.23 12.86
N PHE A 83 -4.01 9.67 11.82
CA PHE A 83 -2.78 10.22 11.25
C PHE A 83 -3.02 11.52 10.49
N GLY A 84 -4.20 11.73 9.91
CA GLY A 84 -4.61 12.98 9.28
C GLY A 84 -4.66 14.12 10.28
N ASP A 85 -5.32 13.90 11.43
CA ASP A 85 -5.38 14.86 12.53
C ASP A 85 -3.97 15.16 13.09
N MET A 86 -3.17 14.13 13.36
CA MET A 86 -1.79 14.30 13.80
C MET A 86 -0.96 15.16 12.83
N LYS A 87 -1.05 14.88 11.52
CA LYS A 87 -0.34 15.64 10.47
C LYS A 87 -0.81 17.09 10.46
N ARG A 88 -2.12 17.35 10.63
CA ARG A 88 -2.69 18.69 10.70
C ARG A 88 -2.12 19.48 11.89
N LEU A 89 -2.10 18.90 13.08
CA LEU A 89 -1.54 19.54 14.27
C LEU A 89 -0.03 19.75 14.15
N SER A 90 0.71 18.77 13.61
CA SER A 90 2.15 18.91 13.37
C SER A 90 2.48 20.03 12.37
N LYS A 91 1.62 20.24 11.37
CA LYS A 91 1.71 21.34 10.41
C LYS A 91 1.50 22.72 11.05
N CYS A 92 0.93 22.86 12.24
CA CYS A 92 0.95 24.16 12.92
C CYS A 92 2.37 24.51 13.44
N HIS A 93 3.29 23.53 13.48
CA HIS A 93 4.62 23.66 14.09
C HIS A 93 5.76 23.22 13.13
N HIS A 94 5.79 23.75 11.90
CA HIS A 94 6.78 23.35 10.88
C HIS A 94 8.24 23.55 11.32
N GLY A 95 8.51 24.51 12.21
CA GLY A 95 9.85 24.87 12.69
C GLY A 95 10.40 23.98 13.82
N LEU A 96 9.71 22.92 14.23
CA LEU A 96 10.22 22.02 15.27
C LEU A 96 11.47 21.28 14.81
N LYS A 97 12.49 21.27 15.69
CA LYS A 97 13.63 20.36 15.57
C LYS A 97 13.15 18.91 15.60
N LYS A 98 13.96 17.99 15.06
CA LYS A 98 13.61 16.58 14.93
C LYS A 98 13.24 15.94 16.28
N GLU A 99 13.96 16.30 17.33
CA GLU A 99 13.75 15.80 18.70
C GLU A 99 12.37 16.20 19.22
N ASN A 100 11.99 17.46 18.98
CA ASN A 100 10.69 17.99 19.39
C ASN A 100 9.55 17.42 18.54
N LYS A 101 9.78 17.09 17.26
CA LYS A 101 8.79 16.36 16.44
C LYS A 101 8.54 14.95 16.99
N ILE A 102 9.59 14.26 17.43
CA ILE A 102 9.45 12.94 18.08
C ILE A 102 8.66 13.08 19.39
N LEU A 103 8.99 14.08 20.21
CA LEU A 103 8.26 14.34 21.47
C LEU A 103 6.79 14.65 21.20
N PHE A 104 6.50 15.49 20.21
CA PHE A 104 5.13 15.79 19.78
C PHE A 104 4.36 14.53 19.37
N ILE A 105 4.95 13.66 18.55
CA ILE A 105 4.30 12.41 18.11
C ILE A 105 4.03 11.50 19.33
N LYS A 106 5.01 11.36 20.24
CA LYS A 106 4.84 10.57 21.47
C LYS A 106 3.70 11.11 22.34
N ASP A 107 3.67 12.43 22.56
CA ASP A 107 2.62 13.09 23.35
C ASP A 107 1.23 12.95 22.68
N TYR A 108 1.17 13.09 21.35
CA TYR A 108 -0.07 12.92 20.59
C TYR A 108 -0.69 11.53 20.76
N PHE A 109 0.14 10.47 20.74
CA PHE A 109 -0.33 9.09 20.93
C PHE A 109 -0.47 8.67 22.41
N ALA A 110 0.12 9.42 23.35
CA ALA A 110 -0.05 9.17 24.79
C ALA A 110 -1.36 9.74 25.34
N LYS A 111 -1.95 10.74 24.66
CA LYS A 111 -3.26 11.30 25.01
C LYS A 111 -4.35 10.26 24.72
N LYS A 112 -5.10 9.90 25.76
CA LYS A 112 -6.28 9.03 25.69
C LYS A 112 -7.43 9.73 24.97
#